data_AF-A0A2A4N3U9-F1
#
_entry.id   AF-A0A2A4N3U9-F1
#
_cell.length_a   1.000
_cell.length_b   1.000
_cell.length_c   1.000
_cell.angle_alpha   90.00
_cell.angle_beta   90.00
_cell.angle_gamma   90.00
#
_symmetry.space_group_name_H-M   'P 1'
#
loop_
_entity.id
_entity.type
_entity.pdbx_description
1 polymer ?
#
loop_
_entity_poly.entity_id
_entity_poly.type
_entity_poly.pdbx_seq_one_letter_code
_entity_poly.pdbx_strand_id
1 'polypeptide(L)'
;MKECRRGPFRLEISYGAKDSKQRIVEPHGVLLGLRSYLVARQPARGPELLNFRMDRIQTAKCLDESFAFEDGFSIDTYAAKAFGAYQDPAQYGEVVWRFSTAAADRAAGFQFHPNQKAEHQPDGSLIVRFHAAGWLEMAWFLYQWGDAVGVLEPAGLRDLTENYRRSDFDALP
;
A
#
# COMPACT_ATOMS: atom_id res chain seq x y z
N MET A 1 27.31 10.94 14.74
CA MET A 1 26.26 9.92 14.49
C MET A 1 26.92 8.56 14.61
N LYS A 2 26.45 7.67 15.49
CA LYS A 2 26.91 6.27 15.48
C LYS A 2 26.21 5.59 14.30
N GLU A 3 26.99 5.16 13.32
CA GLU A 3 26.51 4.32 12.23
C GLU A 3 25.96 3.02 12.83
N CYS A 4 24.76 2.65 12.41
CA CYS A 4 24.14 1.39 12.82
C CYS A 4 24.97 0.26 12.23
N ARG A 5 25.44 -0.66 13.07
CA ARG A 5 26.23 -1.82 12.63
C ARG A 5 25.37 -2.70 11.72
N ARG A 6 25.99 -3.55 10.88
CA ARG A 6 25.23 -4.49 10.02
C ARG A 6 24.49 -5.50 10.91
N GLY A 7 23.17 -5.39 10.99
CA GLY A 7 22.27 -6.26 11.74
C GLY A 7 20.90 -5.58 11.97
N PRO A 8 19.83 -6.34 12.29
CA PRO A 8 18.55 -5.75 12.67
C PRO A 8 18.66 -5.16 14.08
N PHE A 9 18.84 -3.84 14.17
CA PHE A 9 18.89 -3.10 15.43
C PHE A 9 17.60 -2.33 15.67
N ARG A 10 17.18 -2.27 16.94
CA ARG A 10 16.09 -1.42 17.39
C ARG A 10 16.44 0.05 17.18
N LEU A 11 15.42 0.84 16.86
CA LEU A 11 15.52 2.28 16.76
C LEU A 11 14.70 2.94 17.88
N GLU A 12 15.28 3.95 18.51
CA GLU A 12 14.54 4.93 19.30
C GLU A 12 14.15 6.08 18.37
N ILE A 13 12.85 6.28 18.15
CA ILE A 13 12.30 7.34 17.30
C ILE A 13 11.41 8.30 18.08
N SER A 14 11.45 9.58 17.69
CA SER A 14 10.39 10.54 18.01
C SER A 14 9.51 10.75 16.78
N TYR A 15 8.19 10.76 16.96
CA TYR A 15 7.23 10.68 15.86
C TYR A 15 6.04 11.63 16.03
N GLY A 16 5.84 12.52 15.06
CA GLY A 16 4.76 13.51 15.04
C GLY A 16 5.22 14.88 15.53
N ALA A 17 4.56 15.39 16.57
CA ALA A 17 4.84 16.72 17.12
C ALA A 17 6.22 16.80 17.79
N LYS A 18 6.76 18.01 17.85
CA LYS A 18 7.94 18.35 18.66
C LYS A 18 7.61 17.98 20.13
N ASP A 19 8.52 17.29 20.80
CA ASP A 19 8.38 16.74 22.16
C ASP A 19 7.46 15.52 22.32
N SER A 20 7.12 14.84 21.21
CA SER A 20 6.47 13.52 21.31
C SER A 20 7.32 12.51 22.09
N LYS A 21 6.66 11.65 22.88
CA LYS A 21 7.34 10.55 23.59
C LYS A 21 8.14 9.69 22.61
N GLN A 22 9.37 9.38 23.01
CA GLN A 22 10.23 8.43 22.30
C GLN A 22 9.56 7.06 22.22
N ARG A 23 9.80 6.36 21.12
CA ARG A 23 9.26 5.02 20.84
C ARG A 23 10.39 4.12 20.42
N ILE A 24 10.47 2.95 21.05
CA ILE A 24 11.33 1.87 20.56
C ILE A 24 10.57 1.12 19.47
N VAL A 25 11.20 1.01 18.31
CA VAL A 25 10.65 0.29 17.16
C VAL A 25 11.66 -0.71 16.60
N GLU A 26 11.13 -1.77 16.02
CA GLU A 26 11.89 -2.84 15.37
C GLU A 26 11.70 -2.69 13.86
N PRO A 27 12.65 -2.07 13.12
CA PRO A 27 12.49 -1.73 11.71
C PRO A 27 12.46 -2.96 10.79
N HIS A 28 11.36 -3.17 10.07
CA HIS A 28 11.15 -4.31 9.16
C HIS A 28 11.39 -3.99 7.69
N GLY A 29 11.42 -2.72 7.32
CA GLY A 29 11.72 -2.30 5.96
C GLY A 29 11.18 -0.91 5.67
N VAL A 30 11.36 -0.46 4.43
CA VAL A 30 10.86 0.84 3.98
C VAL A 30 9.97 0.63 2.77
N LEU A 31 8.76 1.19 2.80
CA LEU A 31 7.89 1.32 1.63
C LEU A 31 8.15 2.66 0.97
N LEU A 32 8.44 2.62 -0.33
CA LEU A 32 8.70 3.80 -1.15
C LEU A 32 7.52 4.01 -2.11
N GLY A 33 7.04 5.24 -2.21
CA GLY A 33 5.92 5.64 -3.06
C GLY A 33 5.74 7.16 -3.02
N LEU A 34 4.51 7.66 -3.19
CA LEU A 34 4.20 9.10 -3.04
C LEU A 34 4.66 9.66 -1.69
N ARG A 35 4.70 8.81 -0.66
CA ARG A 35 5.34 9.07 0.63
C ARG A 35 6.15 7.84 1.03
N SER A 36 7.23 8.06 1.77
CA SER A 36 8.03 6.98 2.34
C SER A 36 7.56 6.60 3.74
N TYR A 37 7.48 5.30 4.01
CA TYR A 37 7.08 4.75 5.29
C TYR A 37 8.11 3.77 5.82
N LEU A 38 8.49 3.92 7.09
CA LEU A 38 9.18 2.89 7.85
C LEU A 38 8.14 1.88 8.34
N VAL A 39 8.25 0.63 7.89
CA VAL A 39 7.48 -0.48 8.46
C VAL A 39 8.22 -0.97 9.68
N ALA A 40 7.57 -0.98 10.83
CA ALA A 40 8.19 -1.45 12.06
C ALA A 40 7.18 -1.99 13.06
N ARG A 41 7.61 -2.93 13.91
CA ARG A 41 6.86 -3.25 15.14
C ARG A 41 7.16 -2.20 16.19
N GLN A 42 6.18 -1.91 17.03
CA GLN A 42 6.37 -1.14 18.25
C GLN A 42 6.06 -2.06 19.43
N PRO A 43 7.06 -2.74 20.04
CA PRO A 43 6.81 -3.78 21.05
C PRO A 43 5.89 -3.34 22.20
N ALA A 44 5.96 -2.06 22.59
CA ALA A 44 5.09 -1.48 23.61
C ALA A 44 3.59 -1.38 23.21
N ARG A 45 3.24 -1.60 21.95
CA ARG A 45 1.88 -1.52 21.41
C ARG A 45 1.33 -2.90 21.04
N GLY A 46 2.20 -3.87 20.73
CA GLY A 46 1.79 -5.21 20.32
C GLY A 46 2.71 -5.78 19.23
N PRO A 47 2.41 -6.99 18.74
CA PRO A 47 3.17 -7.68 17.70
C PRO A 47 2.92 -7.13 16.28
N GLU A 48 1.92 -6.27 16.10
CA GLU A 48 1.50 -5.80 14.79
C GLU A 48 2.55 -4.88 14.14
N LEU A 49 2.69 -5.02 12.82
CA LEU A 49 3.48 -4.09 12.01
C LEU A 49 2.72 -2.80 11.76
N LEU A 50 3.43 -1.68 11.88
CA LEU A 50 2.89 -0.34 11.73
C LEU A 50 3.68 0.43 10.67
N ASN A 51 2.96 1.26 9.92
CA ASN A 51 3.54 2.16 8.92
C ASN A 51 3.78 3.54 9.54
N PHE A 52 5.04 3.88 9.78
CA PHE A 52 5.46 5.19 10.27
C PHE A 52 5.86 6.07 9.08
N ARG A 53 5.12 7.16 8.86
CA ARG A 53 5.49 8.17 7.86
C ARG A 53 6.87 8.74 8.15
N MET A 54 7.81 8.55 7.23
CA MET A 54 9.21 8.95 7.48
C MET A 54 9.36 10.46 7.64
N ASP A 55 8.55 11.26 6.93
CA ASP A 55 8.51 12.73 7.08
C ASP A 55 7.99 13.20 8.45
N ARG A 56 7.42 12.31 9.25
CA ARG A 56 6.97 12.57 10.62
C ARG A 56 7.94 12.06 11.68
N ILE A 57 9.02 11.37 11.31
CA ILE A 57 10.09 10.94 12.22
C ILE A 57 11.02 12.13 12.42
N GLN A 58 11.05 12.69 13.63
CA GLN A 58 11.86 13.88 13.94
C GLN A 58 13.30 13.50 14.30
N THR A 59 13.46 12.41 15.05
CA THR A 59 14.76 11.85 15.41
C THR A 59 14.71 10.34 15.29
N ALA A 60 15.83 9.74 14.89
CA ALA A 60 16.02 8.29 14.93
C ALA A 60 17.42 7.99 15.46
N LYS A 61 17.49 7.14 16.49
CA LYS A 61 18.74 6.70 17.12
C LYS A 61 18.79 5.18 17.12
N CYS A 62 19.82 4.63 16.50
CA CYS A 62 20.10 3.20 16.56
C CYS A 62 20.53 2.81 17.99
N LEU A 63 19.90 1.78 18.54
CA LEU A 63 20.20 1.21 19.84
C LEU A 63 21.12 -0.01 19.66
N ASP A 64 21.91 -0.34 20.67
CA ASP A 64 22.74 -1.56 20.69
C ASP A 64 21.91 -2.77 21.16
N GLU A 65 20.68 -2.85 20.68
CA GLU A 65 19.71 -3.91 20.96
C GLU A 65 19.24 -4.49 19.63
N SER A 66 19.55 -5.75 19.37
CA SER A 66 19.06 -6.46 18.19
C SER A 66 17.64 -6.99 18.40
N PHE A 67 16.93 -7.24 17.31
CA PHE A 67 15.67 -7.98 17.32
C PHE A 67 15.69 -9.05 16.21
N ALA A 68 14.76 -10.00 16.28
CA ALA A 68 14.60 -11.04 15.27
C ALA A 68 13.36 -10.76 14.41
N PHE A 69 13.48 -11.00 13.10
CA PHE A 69 12.31 -11.10 12.25
C PHE A 69 11.54 -12.38 12.58
N GLU A 70 10.23 -12.38 12.33
CA GLU A 70 9.49 -13.64 12.29
C GLU A 70 9.98 -14.49 11.11
N ASP A 71 10.00 -15.81 11.32
CA ASP A 71 10.39 -16.75 10.27
C ASP A 71 9.53 -16.56 9.02
N GLY A 72 10.19 -16.42 7.87
CA GLY A 72 9.52 -16.20 6.59
C GLY A 72 8.98 -14.78 6.37
N PHE A 73 9.29 -13.82 7.25
CA PHE A 73 8.95 -12.42 7.00
C PHE A 73 9.55 -11.91 5.68
N SER A 74 8.71 -11.28 4.86
CA SER A 74 9.11 -10.58 3.64
C SER A 74 8.42 -9.22 3.59
N ILE A 75 9.22 -8.16 3.42
CA ILE A 75 8.70 -6.80 3.25
C ILE A 75 7.85 -6.70 1.99
N ASP A 76 8.17 -7.45 0.93
CA ASP A 76 7.41 -7.46 -0.32
C ASP A 76 6.03 -8.10 -0.11
N THR A 77 5.98 -9.21 0.63
CA THR A 77 4.72 -9.87 1.01
C THR A 77 3.89 -8.98 1.93
N TYR A 78 4.52 -8.22 2.82
CA TYR A 78 3.83 -7.23 3.63
C TYR A 78 3.27 -6.08 2.77
N ALA A 79 4.07 -5.53 1.85
CA ALA A 79 3.69 -4.44 0.96
C ALA A 79 2.49 -4.82 0.09
N ALA A 80 2.50 -6.04 -0.48
CA ALA A 80 1.43 -6.58 -1.31
C ALA A 80 0.10 -6.83 -0.58
N LYS A 81 -0.03 -6.48 0.71
CA LYS A 81 -1.33 -6.49 1.41
C LYS A 81 -2.14 -5.22 1.20
N ALA A 82 -1.55 -4.15 0.65
CA ALA A 82 -2.28 -2.94 0.29
C ALA A 82 -1.98 -2.53 -1.15
N PHE A 83 -2.91 -1.77 -1.71
CA PHE A 83 -2.70 -1.09 -2.98
C PHE A 83 -1.70 0.06 -2.86
N GLY A 84 -1.72 0.77 -1.72
CA GLY A 84 -0.77 1.82 -1.37
C GLY A 84 -0.20 1.63 0.03
N ALA A 85 -0.14 2.70 0.81
CA ALA A 85 0.44 2.67 2.15
C ALA A 85 -0.59 2.29 3.24
N TYR A 86 -1.88 2.39 2.94
CA TYR A 86 -2.95 2.16 3.91
C TYR A 86 -3.39 0.70 3.92
N GLN A 87 -3.06 0.00 5.01
CA GLN A 87 -3.46 -1.38 5.25
C GLN A 87 -4.52 -1.43 6.34
N ASP A 88 -5.79 -1.43 5.93
CA ASP A 88 -6.92 -1.73 6.81
C ASP A 88 -7.29 -3.22 6.67
N PRO A 89 -7.09 -4.05 7.71
CA PRO A 89 -7.44 -5.47 7.65
C PRO A 89 -8.90 -5.73 7.30
N ALA A 90 -9.82 -4.83 7.65
CA ALA A 90 -11.24 -4.97 7.33
C ALA A 90 -11.53 -4.75 5.83
N GLN A 91 -10.62 -4.12 5.10
CA GLN A 91 -10.72 -3.87 3.66
C GLN A 91 -9.94 -4.88 2.83
N TYR A 92 -9.11 -5.73 3.46
CA TYR A 92 -8.32 -6.71 2.73
C TYR A 92 -9.23 -7.81 2.17
N GLY A 93 -9.27 -7.90 0.85
CA GLY A 93 -10.08 -8.89 0.16
C GLY A 93 -9.80 -8.91 -1.33
N GLU A 94 -10.61 -9.66 -2.06
CA GLU A 94 -10.54 -9.70 -3.51
C GLU A 94 -10.95 -8.36 -4.12
N VAL A 95 -10.15 -7.89 -5.07
CA VAL A 95 -10.37 -6.69 -5.87
C VAL A 95 -10.48 -7.12 -7.32
N VAL A 96 -11.55 -6.66 -7.97
CA VAL A 96 -11.83 -6.99 -9.37
C VAL A 96 -12.24 -5.73 -10.10
N TRP A 97 -11.45 -5.36 -11.10
CA TRP A 97 -11.72 -4.24 -11.98
C TRP A 97 -12.05 -4.71 -13.38
N ARG A 98 -13.01 -4.05 -14.03
CA ARG A 98 -13.34 -4.24 -15.44
C ARG A 98 -13.01 -2.96 -16.20
N PHE A 99 -12.02 -3.03 -17.07
CA PHE A 99 -11.70 -1.97 -18.01
C PHE A 99 -12.51 -2.12 -19.29
N SER A 100 -12.98 -1.01 -19.84
CA SER A 100 -13.67 -0.96 -21.12
C SER A 100 -12.77 -1.43 -22.26
N THR A 101 -13.37 -1.76 -23.40
CA THR A 101 -12.66 -2.16 -24.62
C THR A 101 -11.63 -1.11 -25.05
N ALA A 102 -11.97 0.18 -24.93
CA ALA A 102 -11.09 1.29 -25.30
C ALA A 102 -9.85 1.45 -24.39
N ALA A 103 -9.91 0.92 -23.16
CA ALA A 103 -8.81 0.99 -22.20
C ALA A 103 -8.10 -0.35 -21.97
N ALA A 104 -8.64 -1.47 -22.49
CA ALA A 104 -8.18 -2.82 -22.21
C ALA A 104 -6.67 -3.02 -22.49
N ASP A 105 -6.21 -2.70 -23.69
CA ASP A 105 -4.80 -2.90 -24.07
C ASP A 105 -3.85 -2.03 -23.24
N ARG A 106 -4.27 -0.79 -22.94
CA ARG A 106 -3.50 0.12 -22.10
C ARG A 106 -3.39 -0.40 -20.66
N ALA A 107 -4.51 -0.86 -20.10
CA ALA A 107 -4.56 -1.42 -18.75
C ALA A 107 -3.77 -2.74 -18.66
N ALA A 108 -3.77 -3.57 -19.70
CA ALA A 108 -3.01 -4.82 -19.75
C ALA A 108 -1.49 -4.59 -19.65
N GLY A 109 -1.00 -3.43 -20.10
CA GLY A 109 0.40 -3.03 -19.98
C GLY A 109 0.81 -2.51 -18.60
N PHE A 110 -0.12 -2.39 -17.64
CA PHE A 110 0.13 -1.76 -16.34
C PHE A 110 0.20 -2.78 -15.20
N GLN A 111 1.23 -2.67 -14.35
CA GLN A 111 1.34 -3.42 -13.10
C GLN A 111 0.72 -2.62 -11.95
N PHE A 112 -0.58 -2.79 -11.73
CA PHE A 112 -1.35 -2.20 -10.62
C PHE A 112 -1.00 -2.82 -9.27
N HIS A 113 -0.77 -4.13 -9.23
CA HIS A 113 -0.45 -4.87 -8.01
C HIS A 113 0.47 -6.04 -8.33
N PRO A 114 1.53 -6.34 -7.54
CA PRO A 114 2.51 -7.39 -7.86
C PRO A 114 1.89 -8.78 -8.10
N ASN A 115 0.79 -9.09 -7.42
CA ASN A 115 0.09 -10.37 -7.53
C ASN A 115 -1.17 -10.32 -8.44
N GLN A 116 -1.26 -9.34 -9.35
CA GLN A 116 -2.42 -9.23 -10.22
C GLN A 116 -2.48 -10.34 -11.27
N LYS A 117 -3.70 -10.66 -11.68
CA LYS A 117 -4.01 -11.41 -12.88
C LYS A 117 -4.83 -10.51 -13.81
N ALA A 118 -4.50 -10.52 -15.09
CA ALA A 118 -5.21 -9.76 -16.12
C ALA A 118 -5.71 -10.73 -17.19
N GLU A 119 -6.99 -10.60 -17.58
CA GLU A 119 -7.65 -11.50 -18.52
C GLU A 119 -8.54 -10.73 -19.50
N HIS A 120 -8.21 -10.79 -20.79
CA HIS A 120 -9.06 -10.26 -21.84
C HIS A 120 -10.34 -11.08 -21.95
N GLN A 121 -11.46 -10.38 -22.09
CA GLN A 121 -12.79 -10.96 -22.18
C GLN A 121 -13.22 -11.08 -23.65
N PRO A 122 -14.19 -11.94 -23.99
CA PRO A 122 -14.67 -12.11 -25.36
C PRO A 122 -15.25 -10.85 -26.01
N ASP A 123 -15.75 -9.91 -25.20
CA ASP A 123 -16.28 -8.61 -25.67
C ASP A 123 -15.18 -7.55 -25.90
N GLY A 124 -13.90 -7.92 -25.67
CA GLY A 124 -12.75 -7.03 -25.80
C GLY A 124 -12.42 -6.24 -24.53
N SER A 125 -13.18 -6.37 -23.45
CA SER A 125 -12.86 -5.76 -22.15
C SER A 125 -11.71 -6.48 -21.45
N LEU A 126 -11.17 -5.90 -20.37
CA LEU A 126 -10.13 -6.52 -19.54
C LEU A 126 -10.63 -6.65 -18.10
N ILE A 127 -10.46 -7.83 -17.51
CA ILE A 127 -10.62 -8.05 -16.07
C ILE A 127 -9.24 -8.06 -15.41
N VAL A 128 -9.05 -7.22 -14.39
CA VAL A 128 -7.87 -7.23 -13.53
C VAL A 128 -8.29 -7.66 -12.12
N ARG A 129 -7.59 -8.64 -11.55
CA ARG A 129 -7.92 -9.26 -10.26
C ARG A 129 -6.70 -9.38 -9.37
N PHE A 130 -6.83 -9.00 -8.10
CA PHE A 130 -5.80 -9.17 -7.08
C PHE A 130 -6.43 -9.16 -5.68
N HIS A 131 -5.62 -9.26 -4.63
CA HIS A 131 -6.07 -9.09 -3.25
C HIS A 131 -5.27 -7.96 -2.60
N ALA A 132 -5.96 -6.99 -2.01
CA ALA A 132 -5.34 -5.89 -1.31
C ALA A 132 -6.37 -5.12 -0.44
N ALA A 133 -5.88 -4.44 0.58
CA ALA A 133 -6.60 -3.38 1.29
C ALA A 133 -6.30 -2.00 0.68
N GLY A 134 -6.98 -0.96 1.18
CA GLY A 134 -6.71 0.43 0.79
C GLY A 134 -7.68 0.95 -0.27
N TRP A 135 -8.98 0.82 -0.02
CA TRP A 135 -10.01 1.19 -1.00
C TRP A 135 -9.95 2.67 -1.41
N LEU A 136 -9.64 3.56 -0.48
CA LEU A 136 -9.54 4.99 -0.79
C LEU A 136 -8.38 5.30 -1.75
N GLU A 137 -7.23 4.65 -1.55
CA GLU A 137 -6.08 4.80 -2.46
C GLU A 137 -6.36 4.19 -3.84
N MET A 138 -7.08 3.05 -3.88
CA MET A 138 -7.56 2.48 -5.14
C MET A 138 -8.52 3.44 -5.85
N ALA A 139 -9.50 4.02 -5.14
CA ALA A 139 -10.45 4.96 -5.73
C ALA A 139 -9.75 6.18 -6.35
N TRP A 140 -8.79 6.78 -5.65
CA TRP A 140 -8.00 7.89 -6.18
C TRP A 140 -7.26 7.52 -7.47
N PHE A 141 -6.65 6.34 -7.48
CA PHE A 141 -5.95 5.84 -8.66
C PHE A 141 -6.93 5.57 -9.81
N LEU A 142 -8.08 4.96 -9.53
CA LEU A 142 -9.09 4.66 -10.56
C LEU A 142 -9.69 5.91 -11.19
N TYR A 143 -9.75 7.03 -10.48
CA TYR A 143 -10.25 8.28 -11.06
C TYR A 143 -9.41 8.78 -12.24
N GLN A 144 -8.12 8.47 -12.31
CA GLN A 144 -7.30 8.86 -13.46
C GLN A 144 -7.72 8.11 -14.75
N TRP A 145 -8.43 6.98 -14.62
CA TRP A 145 -8.96 6.18 -15.73
C TRP A 145 -10.37 6.59 -16.17
N GLY A 146 -10.90 7.70 -15.65
CA GLY A 146 -12.18 8.26 -16.07
C GLY A 146 -13.37 7.33 -15.80
N ASP A 147 -14.20 7.10 -16.81
CA ASP A 147 -15.31 6.14 -16.80
C ASP A 147 -14.96 4.79 -17.44
N ALA A 148 -13.72 4.64 -17.93
CA ALA A 148 -13.25 3.45 -18.62
C ALA A 148 -12.94 2.27 -17.69
N VAL A 149 -13.06 2.43 -16.38
CA VAL A 149 -12.89 1.37 -15.39
C VAL A 149 -14.08 1.30 -14.43
N GLY A 150 -14.56 0.09 -14.18
CA GLY A 150 -15.59 -0.21 -13.18
C GLY A 150 -15.06 -1.19 -12.13
N VAL A 151 -15.54 -1.07 -10.90
CA VAL A 151 -15.21 -1.99 -9.80
C VAL A 151 -16.31 -3.03 -9.70
N LEU A 152 -15.96 -4.30 -9.92
CA LEU A 152 -16.88 -5.42 -9.72
C LEU A 152 -16.87 -5.87 -8.25
N GLU A 153 -15.69 -5.93 -7.63
CA GLU A 153 -15.50 -6.25 -6.21
C GLU A 153 -14.32 -5.44 -5.63
N PRO A 154 -14.32 -5.14 -4.31
CA PRO A 154 -15.41 -5.34 -3.37
C PRO A 154 -16.48 -4.25 -3.46
N ALA A 155 -17.69 -4.53 -2.95
CA ALA A 155 -18.80 -3.57 -2.93
C ALA A 155 -18.42 -2.21 -2.30
N GLY A 156 -17.69 -2.22 -1.17
CA GLY A 156 -17.31 -0.97 -0.51
C GLY A 156 -16.32 -0.11 -1.31
N LEU A 157 -15.49 -0.70 -2.17
CA LEU A 157 -14.68 0.06 -3.12
C LEU A 157 -15.56 0.61 -4.25
N ARG A 158 -16.48 -0.20 -4.78
CA ARG A 158 -17.41 0.23 -5.84
C ARG A 158 -18.22 1.45 -5.39
N ASP A 159 -18.71 1.46 -4.17
CA ASP A 159 -19.50 2.57 -3.61
C ASP A 159 -18.72 3.90 -3.57
N LEU A 160 -17.38 3.85 -3.44
CA LEU A 160 -16.52 5.04 -3.50
C LEU A 160 -16.36 5.57 -4.93
N THR A 161 -16.48 4.72 -5.95
CA THR A 161 -16.13 5.08 -7.33
C THR A 161 -17.34 5.28 -8.23
N GLU A 162 -18.40 4.48 -8.08
CA GLU A 162 -19.48 4.31 -9.07
C GLU A 162 -20.10 5.63 -9.53
N ASN A 163 -20.44 6.50 -8.57
CA ASN A 163 -21.12 7.78 -8.82
C ASN A 163 -20.17 8.95 -9.15
N TYR A 164 -18.86 8.71 -9.16
CA TYR A 164 -17.83 9.75 -9.32
C TYR A 164 -16.88 9.49 -10.50
N ARG A 165 -17.22 8.52 -11.36
CA ARG A 165 -16.51 8.26 -12.61
C ARG A 165 -16.60 9.47 -13.54
N ARG A 166 -15.51 9.76 -14.24
CA ARG A 166 -15.31 10.99 -14.99
C ARG A 166 -15.34 10.70 -16.49
N SER A 167 -16.42 11.09 -17.15
CA SER A 167 -16.58 10.98 -18.60
C SER A 167 -16.08 12.22 -19.36
N ASP A 168 -15.59 13.22 -18.62
CA ASP A 168 -15.13 14.52 -19.14
C ASP A 168 -13.64 14.55 -19.49
N PHE A 169 -12.91 13.45 -19.31
CA PHE A 169 -11.54 13.29 -19.79
C PHE A 169 -11.24 11.86 -20.21
N ASP A 170 -10.26 11.71 -21.09
CA ASP A 170 -9.82 10.42 -21.59
C ASP A 170 -9.17 9.57 -20.47
N ALA A 171 -9.38 8.26 -20.55
CA ALA A 171 -8.74 7.29 -19.67
C ALA A 171 -7.23 7.17 -19.97
N LEU A 172 -6.48 8.08 -19.41
CA LEU A 172 -5.04 8.24 -19.56
C LEU A 172 -4.33 7.74 -18.28
N PRO A 173 -3.03 7.41 -18.33
CA PRO A 173 -2.07 8.23 -17.62
C PRO A 173 -1.86 9.54 -18.39
#